data_AF-G4RN82-F1
#
_entry.id   AF-G4RN82-F1
#
_cell.length_a   1.000
_cell.length_b   1.000
_cell.length_c   1.000
_cell.angle_alpha   90.00
_cell.angle_beta   90.00
_cell.angle_gamma   90.00
#
_symmetry.space_group_name_H-M   'P 1'
#
loop_
_entity.id
_entity.type
_entity.pdbx_description
1 polymer ?
#
loop_
_entity_poly.entity_id
_entity_poly.type
_entity_poly.pdbx_seq_one_letter_code
_entity_poly.pdbx_strand_id
1 'polypeptide(L)'
;MDLRRFNDILRELVLRPLSDIENSVEGIVEGLSEQFGVSRPRVVATAVPTDECGQERPGLCRGIAGRYSDGALVFFYRATLPTILHLFAHHLQAAELGERFRAAMAYEAERLPWELRPLEIAASVRAAQIARSAPPRLWRIWEDEVKPRIKELDENLAKLSGEVEPLLRVIAAQARP
;
A
#
# COMPACT_ATOMS: atom_id res chain seq x y z
N MET A 1 10.30 17.75 24.29
CA MET A 1 9.91 16.32 24.20
C MET A 1 11.20 15.53 24.06
N ASP A 2 11.43 14.53 24.92
CA ASP A 2 12.58 13.62 24.79
C ASP A 2 12.37 12.68 23.59
N LEU A 3 13.45 12.35 22.87
CA LEU A 3 13.47 11.48 21.69
C LEU A 3 12.84 10.11 21.97
N ARG A 4 13.01 9.57 23.19
CA ARG A 4 12.37 8.31 23.59
C ARG A 4 10.86 8.42 23.57
N ARG A 5 10.32 9.46 24.20
CA ARG A 5 8.87 9.74 24.23
C ARG A 5 8.30 9.96 22.83
N PHE A 6 9.05 10.63 21.95
CA PHE A 6 8.63 10.80 20.55
C PHE A 6 8.58 9.47 19.80
N ASN A 7 9.60 8.62 19.95
CA ASN A 7 9.63 7.29 19.34
C ASN A 7 8.50 6.39 19.83
N ASP A 8 8.16 6.45 21.12
CA ASP A 8 7.02 5.72 21.68
C ASP A 8 5.71 6.20 21.06
N ILE A 9 5.51 7.52 20.95
CA ILE A 9 4.33 8.09 20.29
C ILE A 9 4.22 7.65 18.82
N LEU A 10 5.32 7.69 18.06
CA LEU A 10 5.33 7.23 16.66
C LEU A 10 5.00 5.74 16.55
N ARG A 11 5.54 4.92 17.46
CA ARG A 11 5.23 3.48 17.49
C ARG A 11 3.76 3.23 17.76
N GLU A 12 3.18 3.90 18.75
CA GLU A 12 1.80 3.69 19.18
C GLU A 12 0.78 4.26 18.19
N LEU A 13 1.03 5.46 17.66
CA LEU A 13 0.05 6.18 16.86
C LEU A 13 0.17 5.94 15.34
N VAL A 14 1.31 5.43 14.87
CA VAL A 14 1.55 5.24 13.42
C VAL A 14 1.94 3.80 13.11
N LEU A 15 3.04 3.29 13.68
CA LEU A 15 3.57 1.98 13.26
C LEU A 15 2.66 0.82 13.65
N ARG A 16 2.08 0.84 14.86
CA ARG A 16 1.12 -0.19 15.29
C ARG A 16 -0.17 -0.16 14.47
N PRO A 17 -0.85 0.99 14.26
CA PRO A 17 -2.01 1.05 13.37
C PRO A 17 -1.72 0.60 11.94
N LEU A 18 -0.54 0.90 11.38
CA LEU A 18 -0.13 0.37 10.08
C LEU A 18 -0.04 -1.15 10.09
N SER A 19 0.61 -1.74 11.09
CA SER A 19 0.69 -3.20 11.24
C SER A 19 -0.67 -3.85 11.43
N ASP A 20 -1.57 -3.19 12.15
CA ASP A 20 -2.94 -3.65 12.31
C ASP A 20 -3.73 -3.65 10.98
N ILE A 21 -3.51 -2.63 10.13
CA ILE A 21 -4.07 -2.59 8.76
C ILE A 21 -3.47 -3.73 7.93
N GLU A 22 -2.17 -3.97 8.01
CA GLU A 22 -1.50 -5.10 7.34
C GLU A 22 -2.16 -6.42 7.74
N ASN A 23 -2.30 -6.69 9.04
CA ASN A 23 -2.89 -7.92 9.56
C ASN A 23 -4.33 -8.15 9.06
N SER A 24 -5.17 -7.11 9.03
CA SER A 24 -6.54 -7.24 8.49
C SER A 24 -6.54 -7.47 6.97
N VAL A 25 -5.63 -6.82 6.22
CA VAL A 25 -5.49 -7.06 4.78
C VAL A 25 -4.90 -8.45 4.50
N GLU A 26 -4.02 -8.98 5.36
CA GLU A 26 -3.53 -10.36 5.25
C GLU A 26 -4.67 -11.38 5.28
N GLY A 27 -5.71 -11.16 6.10
CA GLY A 27 -6.89 -12.03 6.10
C GLY A 27 -7.67 -12.02 4.77
N ILE A 28 -7.65 -10.88 4.05
CA ILE A 28 -8.24 -10.80 2.70
C ILE A 28 -7.37 -11.57 1.71
N VAL A 29 -6.07 -11.32 1.73
CA VAL A 29 -5.09 -11.90 0.82
C VAL A 29 -4.98 -13.42 1.02
N GLU A 30 -5.06 -13.90 2.26
CA GLU A 30 -5.09 -15.34 2.59
C GLU A 30 -6.28 -16.04 1.93
N GLY A 31 -7.50 -15.52 2.12
CA GLY A 31 -8.68 -16.10 1.50
C GLY A 31 -8.63 -16.12 -0.03
N LEU A 32 -8.01 -15.10 -0.64
CA LEU A 32 -7.77 -15.09 -2.08
C LEU A 32 -6.69 -16.10 -2.50
N SER A 33 -5.57 -16.17 -1.79
CA SER A 33 -4.50 -17.13 -2.07
C SER A 33 -5.00 -18.57 -1.99
N GLU A 34 -5.83 -18.91 -1.00
CA GLU A 34 -6.50 -20.21 -0.90
C GLU A 34 -7.42 -20.47 -2.09
N GLN A 35 -8.26 -19.49 -2.46
CA GLN A 35 -9.18 -19.60 -3.60
C GLN A 35 -8.46 -19.87 -4.92
N PHE A 36 -7.32 -19.22 -5.15
CA PHE A 36 -6.56 -19.31 -6.40
C PHE A 36 -5.42 -20.34 -6.35
N GLY A 37 -5.19 -21.00 -5.21
CA GLY A 37 -4.16 -22.03 -5.07
C GLY A 37 -2.73 -21.50 -5.24
N VAL A 38 -2.47 -20.26 -4.83
CA VAL A 38 -1.15 -19.61 -4.93
C VAL A 38 -0.55 -19.36 -3.55
N SER A 39 0.76 -19.16 -3.48
CA SER A 39 1.42 -18.72 -2.27
C SER A 39 0.80 -17.42 -1.73
N ARG A 40 0.84 -17.21 -0.42
CA ARG A 40 0.43 -15.94 0.16
C ARG A 40 1.51 -14.88 -0.04
N PRO A 41 1.22 -13.75 -0.71
CA PRO A 41 2.17 -12.65 -0.76
C PRO A 41 2.21 -11.91 0.58
N ARG A 42 3.34 -11.25 0.85
CA ARG A 42 3.47 -10.35 2.01
C ARG A 42 2.63 -9.10 1.81
N VAL A 43 2.16 -8.53 2.90
CA VAL A 43 1.36 -7.29 2.91
C VAL A 43 2.13 -6.22 3.65
N VAL A 44 2.28 -5.04 3.05
CA VAL A 44 3.02 -3.91 3.64
C VAL A 44 2.24 -2.62 3.44
N ALA A 45 1.81 -2.00 4.54
CA ALA A 45 1.11 -0.72 4.54
C ALA A 45 2.11 0.42 4.81
N THR A 46 2.00 1.51 4.05
CA THR A 46 2.84 2.70 4.23
C THR A 46 2.01 3.95 4.50
N ALA A 47 2.48 4.81 5.40
CA ALA A 47 1.96 6.15 5.62
C ALA A 47 2.49 7.19 4.60
N VAL A 48 3.53 6.82 3.84
CA VAL A 48 4.12 7.66 2.80
C VAL A 48 3.52 7.29 1.44
N PRO A 49 3.18 8.26 0.58
CA PRO A 49 2.74 7.99 -0.79
C PRO A 49 3.72 7.06 -1.52
N THR A 50 3.17 6.11 -2.28
CA THR A 50 3.95 5.26 -3.18
C THR A 50 4.02 5.93 -4.55
N ASP A 51 5.10 5.70 -5.29
CA ASP A 51 5.25 6.16 -6.67
C ASP A 51 5.68 5.01 -7.60
N GLU A 52 5.55 5.23 -8.91
CA GLU A 52 5.86 4.24 -9.95
C GLU A 52 7.34 3.86 -10.03
N CYS A 53 8.24 4.71 -9.52
CA CYS A 53 9.68 4.52 -9.65
C CYS A 53 10.30 3.82 -8.43
N GLY A 54 9.54 3.64 -7.36
CA GLY A 54 10.15 3.53 -6.04
C GLY A 54 10.76 4.88 -5.64
N GLN A 55 10.88 5.11 -4.34
CA GLN A 55 11.29 6.39 -3.74
C GLN A 55 12.67 6.95 -4.18
N GLU A 56 13.31 6.33 -5.18
CA GLU A 56 14.59 6.67 -5.77
C GLU A 56 14.58 7.99 -6.57
N ARG A 57 13.43 8.45 -7.08
CA ARG A 57 13.34 9.70 -7.88
C ARG A 57 12.11 10.56 -7.58
N PRO A 58 12.11 11.31 -6.45
CA PRO A 58 11.02 12.21 -6.09
C PRO A 58 10.75 13.27 -7.17
N GLY A 59 9.49 13.43 -7.59
CA GLY A 59 9.04 14.55 -8.44
C GLY A 59 9.01 14.31 -9.96
N LEU A 60 9.52 13.18 -10.46
CA LEU A 60 9.41 12.79 -11.87
C LEU A 60 8.39 11.68 -12.12
N CYS A 61 7.94 11.03 -11.05
CA CYS A 61 7.13 9.82 -11.11
C CYS A 61 5.75 10.07 -10.50
N ARG A 62 4.73 9.44 -11.08
CA ARG A 62 3.35 9.58 -10.62
C ARG A 62 3.16 8.87 -9.28
N GLY A 63 2.38 9.49 -8.40
CA GLY A 63 1.91 8.83 -7.18
C GLY A 63 0.90 7.73 -7.49
N ILE A 64 1.12 6.53 -6.96
CA ILE A 64 0.25 5.37 -7.09
C ILE A 64 -0.23 4.89 -5.73
N ALA A 65 -1.39 4.23 -5.69
CA ALA A 65 -1.97 3.75 -4.45
C ALA A 65 -1.24 2.52 -3.87
N GLY A 66 -0.43 1.83 -4.68
CA GLY A 66 0.44 0.75 -4.25
C GLY A 66 1.17 0.11 -5.42
N ARG A 67 2.09 -0.82 -5.12
CA ARG A 67 2.88 -1.60 -6.08
C ARG A 67 3.04 -3.04 -5.61
N TYR A 68 3.16 -3.94 -6.56
CA TYR A 68 3.60 -5.31 -6.31
C TYR A 68 5.10 -5.42 -6.58
N SER A 69 5.88 -5.88 -5.60
CA SER A 69 7.33 -6.07 -5.74
C SER A 69 7.77 -7.26 -4.90
N ASP A 70 8.55 -8.18 -5.48
CA ASP A 70 9.23 -9.26 -4.77
C ASP A 70 8.33 -10.05 -3.81
N GLY A 71 7.14 -10.45 -4.30
CA GLY A 71 6.17 -11.21 -3.54
C GLY A 71 5.47 -10.42 -2.43
N ALA A 72 5.50 -9.09 -2.49
CA ALA A 72 4.81 -8.22 -1.54
C ALA A 72 3.84 -7.25 -2.23
N LEU A 73 2.68 -7.06 -1.60
CA LEU A 73 1.73 -5.99 -1.89
C LEU A 73 2.10 -4.80 -0.99
N VAL A 74 2.72 -3.78 -1.57
CA VAL A 74 3.07 -2.55 -0.86
C VAL A 74 2.03 -1.50 -1.22
N PHE A 75 1.32 -0.95 -0.23
CA PHE A 75 0.23 0.00 -0.51
C PHE A 75 0.21 1.16 0.47
N PHE A 76 -0.19 2.33 -0.02
CA PHE A 76 -0.50 3.46 0.84
C PHE A 76 -1.70 3.13 1.71
N TYR A 77 -1.66 3.38 3.02
CA TYR A 77 -2.70 2.90 3.94
C TYR A 77 -4.13 3.33 3.58
N ARG A 78 -4.31 4.47 2.88
CA ARG A 78 -5.62 4.91 2.35
C ARG A 78 -6.00 4.27 1.02
N ALA A 79 -5.29 3.23 0.57
CA ALA A 79 -5.65 2.48 -0.62
C ALA A 79 -7.04 1.86 -0.46
N THR A 80 -7.67 1.57 -1.59
CA THR A 80 -9.02 1.01 -1.62
C THR A 80 -8.97 -0.50 -1.81
N LEU A 81 -10.05 -1.22 -1.49
CA LEU A 81 -10.12 -2.66 -1.76
C LEU A 81 -9.83 -2.99 -3.24
N PRO A 82 -10.36 -2.25 -4.25
CA PRO A 82 -9.94 -2.42 -5.64
C PRO A 82 -8.42 -2.33 -5.86
N THR A 83 -7.72 -1.47 -5.11
CA THR A 83 -6.25 -1.41 -5.17
C THR A 83 -5.64 -2.71 -4.67
N ILE A 84 -6.09 -3.22 -3.52
CA ILE A 84 -5.61 -4.50 -2.98
C ILE A 84 -5.85 -5.65 -3.98
N LEU A 85 -7.03 -5.70 -4.59
CA LEU A 85 -7.37 -6.70 -5.61
C LEU A 85 -6.50 -6.57 -6.87
N HIS A 86 -6.16 -5.34 -7.29
CA HIS A 86 -5.23 -5.08 -8.40
C HIS A 86 -3.82 -5.56 -8.08
N LEU A 87 -3.30 -5.26 -6.88
CA LEU A 87 -1.99 -5.75 -6.45
C LEU A 87 -1.96 -7.28 -6.33
N PHE A 88 -3.05 -7.90 -5.86
CA PHE A 88 -3.18 -9.35 -5.85
C PHE A 88 -3.25 -9.93 -7.27
N ALA A 89 -3.86 -9.24 -8.23
CA ALA A 89 -3.86 -9.67 -9.63
C ALA A 89 -2.44 -9.70 -10.23
N HIS A 90 -1.58 -8.74 -9.88
CA HIS A 90 -0.15 -8.81 -10.22
C HIS A 90 0.56 -9.98 -9.54
N HIS A 91 0.21 -10.29 -8.30
CA HIS A 91 0.75 -11.48 -7.63
C HIS A 91 0.39 -12.77 -8.41
N LEU A 92 -0.85 -12.89 -8.89
CA LEU A 92 -1.25 -14.03 -9.73
C LEU A 92 -0.49 -14.07 -11.05
N GLN A 93 -0.31 -12.93 -11.73
CA GLN A 93 0.50 -12.85 -12.94
C GLN A 93 1.95 -13.31 -12.68
N ALA A 94 2.53 -12.89 -11.55
CA ALA A 94 3.88 -13.29 -11.15
C ALA A 94 3.97 -14.78 -10.84
N ALA A 95 2.96 -15.36 -10.18
CA ALA A 95 2.90 -16.80 -9.92
C ALA A 95 2.79 -17.62 -11.22
N GLU A 96 2.05 -17.12 -12.22
CA GLU A 96 1.86 -17.80 -13.51
C GLU A 96 3.07 -17.70 -14.44
N LEU A 97 3.69 -16.52 -14.50
CA LEU A 97 4.75 -16.21 -15.47
C LEU A 97 6.17 -16.38 -14.91
N GLY A 98 6.32 -16.42 -13.58
CA GLY A 98 7.61 -16.50 -12.90
C GLY A 98 8.56 -15.37 -13.35
N GLU A 99 9.78 -15.74 -13.73
CA GLU A 99 10.80 -14.77 -14.19
C GLU A 99 10.36 -13.92 -15.39
N ARG A 100 9.46 -14.45 -16.24
CA ARG A 100 8.96 -13.70 -17.40
C ARG A 100 8.14 -12.49 -16.98
N PHE A 101 7.50 -12.53 -15.81
CA PHE A 101 6.79 -11.37 -15.26
C PHE A 101 7.74 -10.20 -15.04
N ARG A 102 8.88 -10.44 -14.38
CA ARG A 102 9.87 -9.40 -14.09
C ARG A 102 10.48 -8.82 -15.36
N ALA A 103 10.82 -9.69 -16.32
CA ALA A 103 11.33 -9.26 -17.62
C ALA A 103 10.31 -8.41 -18.39
N ALA A 104 9.04 -8.81 -18.39
CA ALA A 104 7.98 -8.06 -19.06
C ALA A 104 7.70 -6.71 -18.37
N MET A 105 7.64 -6.65 -17.04
CA MET A 105 7.49 -5.41 -16.28
C MET A 105 8.60 -4.40 -16.62
N ALA A 106 9.86 -4.84 -16.64
CA ALA A 106 10.99 -3.99 -17.01
C ALA A 106 10.90 -3.52 -18.47
N TYR A 107 10.60 -4.43 -19.39
CA TYR A 107 10.47 -4.13 -20.82
C TYR A 107 9.36 -3.11 -21.10
N GLU A 108 8.19 -3.27 -20.48
CA GLU A 108 7.06 -2.35 -20.58
C GLU A 108 7.39 -0.99 -19.95
N ALA A 109 8.06 -0.97 -18.79
CA ALA A 109 8.41 0.26 -18.10
C ALA A 109 9.37 1.17 -18.88
N GLU A 110 10.26 0.59 -19.68
CA GLU A 110 11.18 1.32 -20.55
C GLU A 110 10.50 1.95 -21.77
N ARG A 111 9.35 1.40 -22.20
CA ARG A 111 8.77 1.66 -23.53
C ARG A 111 7.40 2.31 -23.49
N LEU A 112 6.65 2.10 -22.43
CA LEU A 112 5.25 2.48 -22.34
C LEU A 112 4.98 3.29 -21.06
N PRO A 113 4.15 4.35 -21.16
CA PRO A 113 3.60 5.01 -19.99
C PRO A 113 2.75 4.00 -19.21
N TRP A 114 2.64 4.20 -17.90
CA TRP A 114 2.00 3.26 -16.96
C TRP A 114 0.64 2.76 -17.43
N GLU A 115 -0.23 3.66 -17.89
CA GLU A 115 -1.62 3.37 -18.25
C GLU A 115 -1.76 2.51 -19.52
N LEU A 116 -0.70 2.42 -20.33
CA LEU A 116 -0.68 1.65 -21.57
C LEU A 116 0.05 0.33 -21.44
N ARG A 117 0.58 0.00 -20.25
CA ARG A 117 1.31 -1.24 -19.99
C ARG A 117 0.36 -2.44 -20.01
N PRO A 118 0.54 -3.43 -20.91
CA PRO A 118 -0.32 -4.62 -20.98
C PRO A 118 -0.47 -5.34 -19.64
N LEU A 119 0.57 -5.45 -18.81
CA LEU A 119 0.47 -6.09 -17.50
C LEU A 119 -0.45 -5.33 -16.54
N GLU A 120 -0.40 -4.01 -16.54
CA GLU A 120 -1.29 -3.15 -15.73
C GLU A 120 -2.75 -3.28 -16.16
N ILE A 121 -3.01 -3.23 -17.47
CA ILE A 121 -4.37 -3.39 -18.02
C ILE A 121 -4.92 -4.78 -17.65
N ALA A 122 -4.12 -5.83 -17.85
CA ALA A 122 -4.51 -7.19 -17.52
C ALA A 122 -4.76 -7.36 -16.02
N ALA A 123 -3.96 -6.73 -15.15
CA ALA A 123 -4.17 -6.74 -13.71
C ALA A 123 -5.48 -6.05 -13.32
N SER A 124 -5.80 -4.91 -13.92
CA SER A 124 -7.08 -4.22 -13.68
C SER A 124 -8.30 -5.05 -14.09
N VAL A 125 -8.25 -5.69 -15.27
CA VAL A 125 -9.34 -6.58 -15.72
C VAL A 125 -9.50 -7.76 -14.76
N ARG A 126 -8.39 -8.37 -14.34
CA ARG A 126 -8.39 -9.50 -13.42
C ARG A 126 -8.86 -9.10 -12.02
N ALA A 127 -8.51 -7.92 -11.53
CA ALA A 127 -9.01 -7.38 -10.27
C ALA A 127 -10.54 -7.28 -10.26
N ALA A 128 -11.14 -6.78 -11.36
CA ALA A 128 -12.59 -6.72 -11.50
C ALA A 128 -13.24 -8.11 -11.55
N GLN A 129 -12.57 -9.11 -12.15
CA GLN A 129 -13.02 -10.49 -12.12
C GLN A 129 -12.97 -11.08 -10.71
N ILE A 130 -11.85 -10.88 -10.00
CA ILE A 130 -11.68 -11.30 -8.60
C ILE A 130 -12.80 -10.72 -7.75
N ALA A 131 -13.04 -9.41 -7.84
CA ALA A 131 -14.08 -8.71 -7.08
C ALA A 131 -15.47 -9.35 -7.25
N ARG A 132 -15.83 -9.79 -8.46
CA ARG A 132 -17.12 -10.46 -8.73
C ARG A 132 -17.22 -11.86 -8.16
N SER A 133 -16.09 -12.57 -8.04
CA SER A 133 -16.03 -13.93 -7.48
C SER A 133 -15.64 -13.97 -5.99
N ALA A 134 -15.30 -12.82 -5.41
CA ALA A 134 -14.78 -12.73 -4.05
C ALA A 134 -15.85 -13.16 -3.03
N PRO A 135 -15.50 -14.05 -2.07
CA PRO A 135 -16.42 -14.43 -1.00
C PRO A 135 -16.92 -13.20 -0.22
N PRO A 136 -18.21 -13.17 0.19
CA PRO A 136 -18.77 -12.06 0.98
C PRO A 136 -17.97 -11.71 2.24
N ARG A 137 -17.28 -12.70 2.83
CA ARG A 137 -16.41 -12.51 4.00
C ARG A 137 -15.29 -11.50 3.73
N LEU A 138 -14.71 -11.46 2.53
CA LEU A 138 -13.61 -10.54 2.21
C LEU A 138 -14.07 -9.07 2.27
N TRP A 139 -15.29 -8.81 1.80
CA TRP A 139 -15.90 -7.49 1.89
C TRP A 139 -16.17 -7.08 3.33
N ARG A 140 -16.58 -8.02 4.19
CA ARG A 140 -16.76 -7.75 5.62
C ARG A 140 -15.45 -7.39 6.31
N ILE A 141 -14.36 -8.13 6.06
CA ILE A 141 -13.04 -7.77 6.62
C ILE A 141 -12.66 -6.34 6.23
N TRP A 142 -12.90 -5.97 4.97
CA TRP A 142 -12.60 -4.61 4.51
C TRP A 142 -13.44 -3.54 5.23
N GLU A 143 -14.76 -3.73 5.31
CA GLU A 143 -15.67 -2.75 5.91
C GLU A 143 -15.54 -2.68 7.43
N ASP A 144 -15.42 -3.83 8.09
CA ASP A 144 -15.52 -3.96 9.55
C ASP A 144 -14.16 -3.83 10.24
N GLU A 145 -13.06 -4.14 9.55
CA GLU A 145 -11.71 -4.10 10.15
C GLU A 145 -10.80 -3.06 9.50
N VAL A 146 -10.70 -3.03 8.17
CA VAL A 146 -9.70 -2.18 7.49
C VAL A 146 -10.10 -0.70 7.52
N LYS A 147 -11.32 -0.37 7.07
CA LYS A 147 -11.77 1.04 7.01
C LYS A 147 -11.74 1.76 8.37
N PRO A 148 -12.19 1.16 9.49
CA PRO A 148 -12.11 1.82 10.79
C PRO A 148 -10.67 2.13 11.20
N ARG A 149 -9.72 1.24 10.92
CA ARG A 149 -8.29 1.43 11.23
C ARG A 149 -7.64 2.51 10.38
N ILE A 150 -8.03 2.62 9.10
CA ILE A 150 -7.60 3.74 8.24
C ILE A 150 -8.03 5.07 8.86
N LYS A 151 -9.29 5.14 9.31
CA LYS A 151 -9.83 6.35 9.95
C LYS A 151 -9.10 6.68 11.25
N GLU A 152 -8.83 5.68 12.09
CA GLU A 152 -8.05 5.87 13.32
C GLU A 152 -6.65 6.41 13.02
N LEU A 153 -5.96 5.86 12.00
CA LEU A 153 -4.65 6.34 11.60
C LEU A 153 -4.70 7.77 11.01
N ASP A 154 -5.75 8.12 10.29
CA ASP A 154 -5.98 9.50 9.82
C ASP A 154 -6.06 10.48 10.99
N GLU A 155 -6.84 10.15 12.01
CA GLU A 155 -7.02 10.96 13.22
C GLU A 155 -5.69 11.09 13.99
N ASN A 156 -4.95 9.99 14.14
CA ASN A 156 -3.64 9.95 14.78
C ASN A 156 -2.60 10.81 14.04
N LEU A 157 -2.54 10.72 12.71
CA LEU A 157 -1.60 11.52 11.90
C LEU A 157 -1.97 13.01 11.91
N ALA A 158 -3.26 13.35 11.91
CA ALA A 158 -3.73 14.73 12.04
C ALA A 158 -3.32 15.32 13.40
N LYS A 159 -3.51 14.56 14.48
CA LYS A 159 -3.07 14.94 15.83
C LYS A 159 -1.55 15.17 15.89
N LEU A 160 -0.77 14.21 15.39
CA LEU A 160 0.70 14.30 15.37
C LEU A 160 1.18 15.51 14.56
N SER A 161 0.60 15.76 13.40
CA SER A 161 0.94 16.91 12.57
C SER A 161 0.66 18.22 13.29
N GLY A 162 -0.49 18.32 13.97
CA GLY A 162 -0.85 19.49 14.78
C GLY A 162 0.07 19.72 15.99
N GLU A 163 0.66 18.66 16.55
CA GLU A 163 1.63 18.76 17.65
C GLU A 163 3.05 19.11 17.17
N VAL A 164 3.45 18.63 15.98
CA VAL A 164 4.80 18.83 15.42
C VAL A 164 4.93 20.17 14.68
N GLU A 165 3.89 20.64 14.00
CA GLU A 165 3.93 21.87 13.20
C GLU A 165 4.34 23.13 14.00
N PRO A 166 3.85 23.35 15.24
CA PRO A 166 4.31 24.47 16.07
C PRO A 166 5.79 24.38 16.41
N LEU A 167 6.32 23.17 16.67
CA LEU A 167 7.73 22.96 16.97
C LEU A 167 8.62 23.29 15.76
N LEU A 168 8.20 22.86 14.56
CA LEU A 168 8.91 23.18 13.32
C LEU A 168 8.90 24.69 13.03
N ARG A 169 7.79 25.39 13.32
CA ARG A 169 7.71 26.86 13.17
C ARG A 169 8.67 27.60 14.11
N VAL A 170 8.80 27.14 15.36
CA VAL A 170 9.75 27.71 16.33
C VAL A 170 11.20 27.50 15.88
N ILE A 171 11.54 26.28 15.45
CA ILE A 171 12.88 25.96 14.93
C ILE A 171 13.20 26.79 13.68
N ALA A 172 12.25 26.89 12.74
CA ALA A 172 12.42 27.70 11.53
C ALA A 172 12.56 29.20 11.83
N ALA A 173 11.87 29.71 12.86
CA ALA A 173 12.01 31.11 13.29
C ALA A 173 13.37 31.37 13.96
N GLN A 174 13.91 30.40 14.69
CA GLN A 174 15.25 30.48 15.32
C GLN A 174 16.40 30.25 14.33
N ALA A 175 16.14 29.60 13.20
CA ALA A 175 17.10 29.35 12.13
C ALA A 175 17.14 30.47 11.07
N ARG A 176 16.31 31.52 11.19
CA ARG A 176 16.43 32.73 10.35
C ARG A 176 17.59 33.59 10.89
N PRO A 177 18.56 33.98 10.04
CA PRO A 177 19.72 34.78 10.44
C PRO A 177 19.33 36.18 10.91
#